data_AF-A0A522P5Z7-F1
#
_entry.id   AF-A0A522P5Z7-F1
#
_cell.length_a   1.000
_cell.length_b   1.000
_cell.length_c   1.000
_cell.angle_alpha   90.00
_cell.angle_beta   90.00
_cell.angle_gamma   90.00
#
_symmetry.space_group_name_H-M   'P 1'
#
loop_
_entity.id
_entity.type
_entity.pdbx_description
1 polymer ?
#
loop_
_entity_poly.entity_id
_entity_poly.type
_entity_poly.pdbx_seq_one_letter_code
_entity_poly.pdbx_strand_id
1 'polypeptide(L)' 'MGQITLNYEDSIAVLANAEAAADARIVAACAVAFFELQNHADEACGSARAASLKLLHMGASAIYRNGPED' A
#
# COMPACT_ATOMS: atom_id res chain seq x y z
N MET A 1 2.61 2.52 -21.41
CA MET A 1 2.53 2.44 -19.94
C MET A 1 3.63 1.51 -19.49
N GLY A 2 4.62 2.04 -18.75
CA GLY A 2 5.73 1.22 -18.24
C GLY A 2 5.18 0.12 -17.33
N GLN A 3 5.66 -1.10 -17.52
CA GLN A 3 5.30 -2.25 -16.72
C GLN A 3 5.71 -1.96 -15.28
N ILE A 4 4.73 -1.80 -14.37
CA ILE A 4 5.02 -1.65 -12.94
C ILE A 4 5.42 -3.03 -12.43
N THR A 5 6.72 -3.27 -12.34
CA THR A 5 7.25 -4.45 -11.64
C THR A 5 7.13 -4.16 -10.14
N LEU A 6 6.15 -4.75 -9.48
CA LEU A 6 5.90 -4.56 -8.05
C LEU A 6 6.91 -5.38 -7.23
N ASN A 7 8.03 -4.77 -6.84
CA ASN A 7 8.92 -5.31 -5.82
C ASN A 7 9.08 -4.31 -4.66
N TYR A 8 9.47 -4.81 -3.48
CA TYR A 8 9.54 -4.03 -2.25
C TYR A 8 10.53 -2.86 -2.34
N GLU A 9 11.74 -3.12 -2.84
CA GLU A 9 12.82 -2.12 -2.91
C GLU A 9 12.47 -0.96 -3.85
N ASP A 10 11.94 -1.25 -5.03
CA ASP A 10 11.50 -0.23 -5.98
C ASP A 10 10.31 0.57 -5.42
N SER A 11 9.42 -0.08 -4.67
CA SER A 11 8.30 0.60 -4.03
C SER A 11 8.78 1.58 -2.94
N ILE A 12 9.77 1.18 -2.13
CA ILE A 12 10.41 2.08 -1.17
C ILE A 12 11.10 3.25 -1.89
N ALA A 13 11.80 2.98 -3.00
CA ALA A 13 12.45 4.02 -3.80
C ALA A 13 11.44 5.04 -4.36
N VAL A 14 10.26 4.59 -4.82
CA VAL A 14 9.17 5.47 -5.26
C VAL A 14 8.64 6.32 -4.10
N LEU A 15 8.47 5.75 -2.89
CA LEU A 15 8.00 6.49 -1.72
C LEU A 15 9.01 7.53 -1.23
N ALA A 16 10.31 7.26 -1.38
CA ALA A 16 11.39 8.16 -1.02
C ALA A 16 11.59 9.30 -2.04
N ASN A 17 11.10 9.15 -3.27
CA ASN A 17 11.20 10.16 -4.31
C ASN A 17 10.14 11.26 -4.13
N ALA A 18 10.57 12.48 -3.81
CA ALA A 18 9.69 13.64 -3.64
C ALA A 18 8.97 14.04 -4.94
N GLU A 19 9.54 13.73 -6.10
CA GLU A 19 9.00 14.05 -7.42
C GLU A 19 8.09 12.95 -7.97
N ALA A 20 7.86 11.86 -7.22
CA ALA A 20 6.99 10.78 -7.68
C ALA A 20 5.53 11.24 -7.77
N ALA A 21 4.88 10.88 -8.89
CA ALA A 21 3.47 11.16 -9.12
C ALA A 21 2.58 10.52 -8.03
N ALA A 22 1.46 11.16 -7.71
CA ALA A 22 0.60 10.76 -6.60
C ALA A 22 0.05 9.32 -6.76
N ASP A 23 -0.31 8.94 -7.98
CA ASP A 23 -0.75 7.58 -8.34
C ASP A 23 0.36 6.55 -8.11
N ALA A 24 1.58 6.82 -8.55
CA ALA A 24 2.74 5.97 -8.33
C ALA A 24 3.02 5.79 -6.83
N ARG A 25 2.90 6.85 -6.02
CA ARG A 25 3.09 6.80 -4.57
C ARG A 25 2.01 5.96 -3.88
N ILE A 26 0.75 6.03 -4.32
CA ILE A 26 -0.34 5.20 -3.79
C ILE A 26 -0.06 3.72 -4.08
N VAL A 27 0.28 3.39 -5.34
CA VAL A 27 0.61 2.00 -5.74
C VAL A 27 1.79 1.46 -4.94
N ALA A 28 2.86 2.26 -4.80
CA ALA A 28 4.04 1.88 -4.02
C ALA A 28 3.73 1.67 -2.53
N ALA A 29 2.91 2.52 -1.91
CA ALA A 29 2.48 2.36 -0.53
C ALA A 29 1.71 1.04 -0.32
N CYS A 30 0.80 0.70 -1.24
CA CYS A 30 0.07 -0.56 -1.20
C CYS A 30 0.98 -1.77 -1.36
N ALA A 31 1.97 -1.69 -2.25
CA ALA A 31 2.95 -2.75 -2.45
C ALA A 31 3.80 -3.00 -1.20
N VAL A 32 4.33 -1.94 -0.59
CA VAL A 32 5.08 -2.04 0.68
C VAL A 32 4.21 -2.66 1.77
N ALA A 33 2.99 -2.17 1.96
CA ALA A 33 2.07 -2.72 2.95
C ALA A 33 1.79 -4.22 2.73
N PHE A 34 1.63 -4.66 1.48
CA PHE A 34 1.45 -6.08 1.15
C PHE A 34 2.66 -6.92 1.57
N PHE A 35 3.88 -6.50 1.23
CA PHE A 35 5.09 -7.24 1.57
C PHE A 35 5.36 -7.25 3.08
N GLU A 36 5.13 -6.14 3.79
CA GLU A 36 5.23 -6.09 5.26
C GLU A 36 4.27 -7.07 5.94
N LEU A 37 3.02 -7.12 5.46
CA LEU A 37 2.05 -8.10 5.94
C LEU A 37 2.49 -9.52 5.63
N GLN A 38 3.02 -9.79 4.45
CA GLN A 38 3.50 -11.13 4.08
C GLN A 38 4.69 -11.57 4.97
N ASN A 39 5.61 -10.68 5.26
CA ASN A 39 6.84 -10.98 6.00
C ASN A 39 6.64 -11.12 7.51
N HIS A 40 5.62 -10.45 8.08
CA HIS A 40 5.40 -10.38 9.54
C HIS A 40 4.01 -10.87 9.99
N ALA A 41 3.22 -11.49 9.12
CA ALA A 41 1.85 -11.91 9.44
C ALA A 41 1.74 -12.89 10.61
N ASP A 42 2.73 -13.77 10.75
CA ASP A 42 2.83 -14.78 11.81
C ASP A 42 3.39 -14.21 13.12
N GLU A 43 4.20 -13.16 13.05
CA GLU A 43 4.75 -12.42 14.20
C GLU A 43 3.74 -11.41 14.79
N ALA A 44 2.74 -10.99 14.01
CA ALA A 44 1.79 -9.96 14.42
C ALA A 44 0.91 -10.40 15.60
N CYS A 45 1.01 -9.66 16.71
CA CYS A 45 0.12 -9.84 17.85
C CYS A 45 -1.34 -9.47 17.50
N GLY A 46 -2.30 -9.94 18.31
CA GLY A 46 -3.73 -9.79 18.00
C GLY A 46 -4.20 -8.33 17.80
N SER A 47 -3.65 -7.39 18.56
CA SER A 47 -3.95 -5.96 18.41
C SER A 47 -3.39 -5.37 17.12
N ALA A 48 -2.17 -5.74 16.73
CA ALA A 48 -1.57 -5.32 15.47
C ALA A 48 -2.39 -5.83 14.27
N ARG A 49 -2.77 -7.11 14.30
CA ARG A 49 -3.63 -7.70 13.25
C ARG A 49 -4.96 -6.96 13.12
N ALA A 50 -5.64 -6.67 14.23
CA ALA A 50 -6.92 -5.95 14.22
C ALA A 50 -6.77 -4.51 13.68
N ALA A 51 -5.72 -3.79 14.10
CA ALA A 51 -5.45 -2.44 13.62
C ALA A 51 -5.14 -2.42 12.11
N SER A 52 -4.30 -3.33 11.63
CA SER A 52 -3.95 -3.45 10.21
C SER A 52 -5.18 -3.73 9.33
N LEU A 53 -6.04 -4.68 9.73
CA LEU A 53 -7.29 -4.96 9.00
C LEU A 53 -8.20 -3.73 8.92
N LYS A 54 -8.35 -2.99 10.02
CA LYS A 54 -9.15 -1.77 10.04
C LYS A 54 -8.59 -0.71 9.08
N LEU A 55 -7.27 -0.50 9.08
CA LEU A 55 -6.60 0.44 8.18
C LEU A 55 -6.76 0.05 6.72
N LEU A 56 -6.60 -1.24 6.38
CA LEU A 56 -6.82 -1.75 5.02
C LEU A 56 -8.27 -1.49 4.55
N HIS A 57 -9.25 -1.76 5.40
CA HIS A 57 -10.66 -1.48 5.08
C HIS A 57 -10.94 0.02 4.89
N MET A 58 -10.37 0.87 5.74
CA MET A 58 -10.50 2.33 5.61
C MET A 58 -9.85 2.84 4.32
N GLY A 59 -8.65 2.34 3.99
CA GLY A 59 -7.95 2.67 2.75
C GLY A 59 -8.73 2.26 1.50
N ALA A 60 -9.22 1.02 1.47
CA ALA A 60 -10.07 0.53 0.38
C ALA A 60 -11.34 1.39 0.24
N SER A 61 -12.01 1.71 1.35
CA SER A 61 -13.19 2.59 1.31
C SER A 61 -12.87 3.99 0.80
N ALA A 62 -11.69 4.55 1.11
CA ALA A 62 -11.29 5.87 0.63
C ALA A 62 -11.04 5.86 -0.87
N ILE A 63 -10.48 4.79 -1.42
CA ILE A 63 -10.27 4.62 -2.87
C ILE A 63 -11.61 4.47 -3.58
N TYR A 64 -12.52 3.62 -3.09
CA TYR A 64 -13.82 3.41 -3.75
C TYR A 64 -14.77 4.59 -3.65
N ARG A 65 -14.77 5.35 -2.54
CA ARG A 65 -15.65 6.52 -2.37
C ARG A 65 -15.20 7.75 -3.14
N ASN A 66 -13.91 7.85 -3.44
CA ASN A 66 -13.31 8.97 -4.19
C ASN A 66 -12.84 8.52 -5.57
N GLY A 67 -13.24 7.32 -6.02
CA GLY A 67 -12.98 6.86 -7.38
C GLY A 67 -13.73 7.77 -8.36
N PRO A 68 -13.24 7.89 -9.62
CA PRO A 68 -13.95 8.66 -10.62
C PRO A 68 -15.40 8.17 -10.71
N GLU A 69 -16.36 9.10 -10.63
CA GLU A 69 -17.69 8.83 -11.16
C GLU A 69 -17.48 8.59 -12.65
N ASP A 70 -17.72 7.36 -13.12
CA ASP A 70 -17.72 7.02 -14.54
C ASP A 70 -18.64 7.97 -15.34
#